data_AF-K3VA77-F1
#
_entry.id   AF-K3VA77-F1
#
_cell.length_a   1.000
_cell.length_b   1.000
_cell.length_c   1.000
_cell.angle_alpha   90.00
_cell.angle_beta   90.00
_cell.angle_gamma   90.00
#
_symmetry.space_group_name_H-M   'P 1'
#
loop_
_entity.id
_entity.type
_entity.pdbx_description
1 polymer ?
#
loop_
_entity_poly.entity_id
_entity_poly.type
_entity_poly.pdbx_seq_one_letter_code
_entity_poly.pdbx_strand_id
1 'polypeptide(L)'
;MLSEGKTTVDTLFTLREGVLTMYSRKTLWVEGWKRIQTSLEDPSMLRGKKGFDRLIYACKNVFNQPMAWLFCDKTTQILSPDPLQQFFPTAFTSTPIVSQNLAVVQPILDVDPEILAENNREALEYFATERRHC
;
A
#
# COMPACT_ATOMS: atom_id res chain seq x y z
N MET A 1 2.90 4.16 -4.10
CA MET A 1 3.65 4.88 -3.04
C MET A 1 2.93 4.69 -1.72
N LEU A 2 3.69 4.60 -0.63
CA LEU A 2 3.20 4.48 0.75
C LEU A 2 3.97 5.46 1.63
N SER A 3 3.29 6.29 2.41
CA SER A 3 3.96 7.19 3.33
C SER A 3 4.46 6.48 4.58
N GLU A 4 5.45 7.07 5.23
CA GLU A 4 5.80 6.77 6.61
C GLU A 4 4.62 7.03 7.55
N GLY A 5 4.54 6.23 8.63
CA GLY A 5 3.55 6.39 9.70
C GLY A 5 3.08 5.06 10.27
N LYS A 6 2.57 5.07 11.50
CA LYS A 6 1.90 3.93 12.10
C LYS A 6 0.40 4.05 11.90
N THR A 7 -0.22 2.98 11.38
CA THR A 7 -1.67 2.89 11.18
C THR A 7 -2.50 3.09 12.43
N THR A 8 -1.91 3.06 13.63
CA THR A 8 -2.58 3.20 14.92
C THR A 8 -2.45 4.60 15.54
N VAL A 9 -1.53 5.43 15.04
CA VAL A 9 -1.19 6.73 15.68
C VAL A 9 -1.21 7.88 14.67
N ASP A 10 -0.71 7.65 13.46
CA ASP A 10 -0.41 8.70 12.50
C ASP A 10 -1.42 8.76 11.37
N THR A 11 -1.37 9.87 10.62
CA THR A 11 -2.07 9.96 9.33
C THR A 11 -1.25 9.23 8.27
N LEU A 12 -1.85 8.23 7.62
CA LEU A 12 -1.20 7.42 6.60
C LEU A 12 -1.71 7.80 5.21
N PHE A 13 -0.82 7.89 4.23
CA PHE A 13 -1.15 8.15 2.84
C PHE A 13 -0.71 6.99 1.94
N THR A 14 -1.57 6.64 0.98
CA THR A 14 -1.23 5.68 -0.07
C THR A 14 -1.60 6.26 -1.44
N LEU A 15 -0.75 6.01 -2.43
CA LEU A 15 -1.01 6.34 -3.83
C LEU A 15 -0.86 5.06 -4.66
N ARG A 16 -1.96 4.59 -5.23
CA ARG A 16 -2.01 3.37 -6.02
C ARG A 16 -2.97 3.57 -7.18
N GLU A 17 -2.52 3.27 -8.41
CA GLU A 17 -3.36 3.29 -9.62
C GLU A 17 -4.11 4.63 -9.75
N GLY A 18 -3.39 5.75 -9.64
CA GLY A 18 -3.99 7.09 -9.74
C GLY A 18 -4.86 7.51 -8.55
N VAL A 19 -5.09 6.66 -7.55
CA VAL A 19 -5.93 6.99 -6.38
C VAL A 19 -5.08 7.32 -5.16
N LEU A 20 -5.20 8.56 -4.68
CA LEU A 20 -4.65 9.01 -3.40
C LEU A 20 -5.64 8.69 -2.29
N THR A 21 -5.21 7.92 -1.29
CA THR A 21 -5.99 7.59 -0.10
C THR A 21 -5.30 8.11 1.15
N MET A 22 -6.05 8.80 2.00
CA MET A 22 -5.62 9.24 3.32
C MET A 22 -6.42 8.49 4.40
N TYR A 23 -5.70 7.95 5.38
CA TYR A 23 -6.27 7.37 6.59
C TYR A 23 -5.96 8.31 7.75
N SER A 24 -7.00 8.86 8.37
CA SER A 24 -6.86 9.78 9.50
C SER A 24 -7.80 9.39 10.63
N ARG A 25 -7.37 9.60 11.87
CA ARG A 25 -8.17 9.29 13.04
C ARG A 25 -9.32 10.28 13.18
N LYS A 26 -10.56 9.80 13.41
CA LYS A 26 -11.67 10.69 13.80
C LYS A 26 -11.41 11.21 15.22
N THR A 27 -11.43 12.53 15.38
CA THR A 27 -11.22 13.20 16.68
C THR A 27 -12.53 13.52 17.41
N LEU A 28 -13.69 13.26 16.81
CA LEU A 28 -14.98 13.67 17.35
C LEU A 28 -15.91 12.45 17.50
N TRP A 29 -16.10 12.03 18.76
CA TRP A 29 -17.19 11.21 19.32
C TRP A 29 -17.41 9.79 18.78
N VAL A 30 -16.62 9.34 17.79
CA VAL A 30 -16.66 7.96 17.29
C VAL A 30 -15.22 7.48 17.14
N GLU A 31 -14.81 6.52 17.96
CA GLU A 31 -13.54 5.83 17.74
C GLU A 31 -13.58 5.15 16.38
N GLY A 32 -12.67 5.53 15.49
CA GLY A 32 -12.62 4.97 14.15
C GLY A 32 -11.72 5.74 13.19
N TRP A 33 -11.39 5.08 12.08
CA TRP A 33 -10.57 5.62 11.02
C TRP A 33 -11.44 6.23 9.93
N LYS A 34 -11.14 7.45 9.53
CA LYS A 34 -11.72 8.06 8.33
C LYS A 34 -10.80 7.80 7.16
N ARG A 35 -11.30 7.04 6.19
CA ARG A 35 -10.69 6.86 4.87
C ARG A 35 -11.22 7.92 3.93
N ILE A 36 -10.34 8.71 3.35
CA ILE A 36 -10.66 9.70 2.31
C ILE A 36 -9.92 9.28 1.05
N GLN A 37 -10.64 9.15 -0.07
CA GLN A 37 -10.07 8.73 -1.34
C GLN A 37 -10.34 9.79 -2.41
N THR A 38 -9.34 10.07 -3.21
CA THR A 38 -9.42 10.99 -4.34
C THR A 38 -8.72 10.35 -5.54
N SER A 39 -9.46 10.14 -6.63
CA SER A 39 -8.86 9.74 -7.91
C SER A 39 -8.22 10.95 -8.56
N LEU A 40 -6.92 10.88 -8.85
CA LEU A 40 -6.17 11.93 -9.53
C LEU A 40 -6.44 11.97 -11.05
N GLU A 41 -7.17 10.98 -11.57
CA GLU A 41 -7.59 10.89 -12.97
C GLU A 41 -8.95 11.56 -13.23
N ASP A 42 -9.65 11.97 -12.16
CA ASP A 42 -10.94 12.62 -12.27
C ASP A 42 -10.83 13.99 -12.97
N PRO A 43 -11.81 14.40 -13.81
CA PRO A 43 -11.82 15.71 -14.46
C PRO A 43 -11.65 16.91 -13.51
N SER A 44 -12.05 16.77 -12.24
CA SER A 44 -11.88 17.79 -11.18
C SER A 44 -10.45 17.92 -10.65
N MET A 45 -9.58 16.96 -10.99
CA MET A 45 -8.15 16.92 -10.64
C MET A 45 -7.25 17.36 -11.79
N LEU A 46 -7.82 17.90 -12.86
CA LEU A 46 -7.09 18.61 -13.90
C LEU A 46 -6.65 20.00 -13.41
N ARG A 47 -5.52 20.51 -13.92
CA ARG A 47 -5.01 21.84 -13.55
C ARG A 47 -6.06 22.93 -13.78
N GLY A 48 -6.13 23.89 -12.86
CA GLY A 48 -7.09 25.01 -12.91
C GLY A 48 -8.50 24.64 -12.45
N LYS A 49 -8.70 23.41 -11.96
CA LYS A 49 -9.94 23.01 -11.29
C LYS A 49 -9.78 23.11 -9.77
N LYS A 50 -10.88 23.45 -9.10
CA LYS A 50 -10.94 23.62 -7.64
C LYS A 50 -10.46 22.38 -6.86
N GLY A 51 -10.69 21.17 -7.39
CA GLY A 51 -10.21 19.93 -6.77
C GLY A 51 -8.69 19.86 -6.77
N PHE A 52 -8.08 20.02 -7.95
CA PHE A 52 -6.62 20.11 -8.10
C PHE A 52 -6.00 21.22 -7.24
N ASP A 53 -6.54 22.44 -7.31
CA ASP A 53 -5.98 23.58 -6.58
C ASP A 53 -6.06 23.38 -5.06
N ARG A 54 -7.15 22.77 -4.57
CA ARG A 54 -7.31 22.45 -3.14
C ARG A 54 -6.33 21.37 -2.69
N LEU A 55 -6.05 20.38 -3.53
CA LEU A 55 -5.04 19.37 -3.24
C LEU A 55 -3.64 20.02 -3.15
N ILE A 56 -3.27 20.83 -4.14
CA ILE A 56 -1.99 21.56 -4.12
C ILE A 56 -1.88 22.47 -2.90
N TYR A 57 -2.94 23.17 -2.55
CA TYR A 57 -2.99 24.00 -1.36
C TYR A 57 -2.77 23.17 -0.09
N ALA A 58 -3.45 22.02 0.04
CA ALA A 58 -3.29 21.14 1.19
C ALA A 58 -1.85 20.63 1.32
N CYS A 59 -1.21 20.20 0.23
CA CYS A 59 0.19 19.77 0.24
C CYS A 59 1.16 20.90 0.65
N LYS A 60 0.86 22.16 0.31
CA LYS A 60 1.74 23.29 0.64
C LYS A 60 1.52 23.87 2.04
N ASN A 61 0.27 23.86 2.54
CA ASN A 61 -0.12 24.61 3.74
C ASN A 61 -0.53 23.72 4.91
N VAL A 62 -1.13 22.56 4.63
CA VAL A 62 -1.64 21.64 5.66
C VAL A 62 -0.62 20.54 5.93
N PHE A 63 -0.11 19.90 4.88
CA PHE A 63 0.91 18.84 4.95
C PHE A 63 2.29 19.39 4.65
N ASN A 64 2.67 20.46 5.36
CA ASN A 64 3.91 21.20 5.11
C ASN A 64 5.16 20.57 5.74
N GLN A 65 5.01 19.44 6.44
CA GLN A 65 6.13 18.72 7.03
C GLN A 65 6.71 17.72 6.02
N PRO A 66 8.05 17.55 5.96
CA PRO A 66 8.66 16.49 5.19
C PRO A 66 8.12 15.12 5.61
N MET A 67 7.86 14.26 4.63
CA MET A 67 7.32 12.93 4.85
C MET A 67 8.14 11.94 4.03
N ALA A 68 8.61 10.86 4.65
CA ALA A 68 9.27 9.80 3.91
C ALA A 68 8.22 8.95 3.17
N TRP A 69 8.58 8.51 1.97
CA TRP A 69 7.72 7.68 1.13
C TRP A 69 8.47 6.45 0.66
N LEU A 70 7.84 5.28 0.82
CA LEU A 70 8.22 4.10 0.10
C LEU A 70 7.68 4.20 -1.33
N PHE A 71 8.61 4.41 -2.26
CA PHE A 71 8.36 4.46 -3.69
C PHE A 71 8.74 3.12 -4.33
N CYS A 72 7.88 2.62 -5.21
CA CYS A 72 8.14 1.43 -6.01
C CYS A 72 7.53 1.69 -7.38
N ASP A 73 8.39 1.78 -8.39
CA ASP A 73 7.96 1.82 -9.78
C ASP A 73 7.81 0.38 -10.30
N LYS A 74 6.69 0.10 -10.96
CA LYS A 74 6.49 -1.19 -11.62
C LYS A 74 7.11 -1.21 -13.01
N THR A 75 7.42 -0.05 -13.56
CA THR A 75 8.01 0.14 -14.87
C THR A 75 9.53 0.27 -14.70
N THR A 76 10.30 -0.55 -15.39
CA THR A 76 11.78 -0.45 -15.40
C THR A 76 12.28 0.77 -16.19
N GLN A 77 11.37 1.55 -16.77
CA GLN A 77 11.68 2.71 -17.59
C GLN A 77 11.87 3.92 -16.69
N ILE A 78 13.13 4.26 -16.42
CA ILE A 78 13.51 5.48 -15.71
C ILE A 78 13.04 6.66 -16.56
N LEU A 79 12.04 7.40 -16.09
CA LEU A 79 11.62 8.64 -16.73
C LEU A 79 12.79 9.64 -16.65
N SER A 80 13.26 10.10 -17.81
CA SER A 80 14.31 11.11 -17.91
C SER A 80 13.72 12.41 -18.48
N PRO A 81 13.72 13.52 -17.73
CA PRO A 81 14.22 13.67 -16.35
C PRO A 81 13.26 13.08 -15.31
N ASP A 82 13.80 12.66 -14.16
CA ASP A 82 13.01 12.16 -13.04
C ASP A 82 12.10 13.28 -12.51
N PRO A 83 10.77 13.13 -12.56
CA PRO A 83 9.83 14.16 -12.15
C PRO A 83 9.89 14.47 -10.65
N LEU A 84 10.50 13.62 -9.83
CA LEU A 84 10.68 13.87 -8.41
C LEU A 84 11.85 14.83 -8.13
N GLN A 85 12.86 14.90 -9.01
CA GLN A 85 14.06 15.74 -8.80
C GLN A 85 13.74 17.22 -8.59
N GLN A 86 12.67 17.72 -9.21
CA GLN A 86 12.22 19.11 -9.05
C GLN A 86 11.83 19.45 -7.59
N PHE A 87 11.57 18.43 -6.76
CA PHE A 87 11.19 18.57 -5.36
C PHE A 87 12.35 18.29 -4.40
N PHE A 88 13.58 18.12 -4.91
CA PHE A 88 14.80 17.87 -4.13
C PHE A 88 14.62 16.76 -3.07
N PRO A 89 14.16 15.55 -3.45
CA PRO A 89 13.88 14.49 -2.49
C PRO A 89 15.16 13.98 -1.83
N THR A 90 15.08 13.62 -0.56
CA THR A 90 16.13 12.84 0.10
C THR A 90 15.93 11.37 -0.22
N ALA A 91 16.85 10.78 -0.97
CA ALA A 91 16.79 9.37 -1.34
C ALA A 91 17.23 8.47 -0.18
N PHE A 92 16.42 7.45 0.13
CA PHE A 92 16.77 6.37 1.05
C PHE A 92 16.79 5.05 0.29
N THR A 93 17.91 4.33 0.34
CA THR A 93 18.03 3.01 -0.27
C THR A 93 17.61 1.93 0.72
N SER A 94 16.54 1.21 0.41
CA SER A 94 16.14 0.01 1.14
C SER A 94 16.74 -1.22 0.46
N THR A 95 17.56 -1.97 1.19
CA THR A 95 18.10 -3.26 0.72
C THR A 95 17.22 -4.39 1.27
N PRO A 96 16.40 -5.07 0.44
CA PRO A 96 15.64 -6.22 0.89
C PRO A 96 16.59 -7.36 1.25
N ILE A 97 16.33 -8.03 2.37
CA ILE A 97 17.11 -9.19 2.82
C ILE A 97 16.25 -10.43 2.62
N VAL A 98 16.79 -11.43 1.92
CA VAL A 98 16.18 -12.75 1.78
C VAL A 98 16.83 -13.68 2.79
N SER A 99 16.03 -14.25 3.69
CA SER A 99 16.47 -15.29 4.62
C SER A 99 15.89 -16.63 4.18
N GLN A 100 16.74 -17.64 4.00
CA GLN A 100 16.34 -19.00 3.61
C GLN A 100 16.69 -19.98 4.73
N ASN A 101 16.03 -21.14 4.73
CA ASN A 101 16.33 -22.25 5.66
C ASN A 101 16.24 -21.85 7.14
N LEU A 102 15.29 -20.97 7.48
CA LEU A 102 14.96 -20.71 8.86
C LEU A 102 14.50 -22.03 9.50
N ALA A 103 15.15 -22.43 10.60
CA ALA A 103 14.75 -23.60 11.37
C ALA A 103 13.41 -23.30 12.05
N VAL A 104 12.33 -23.57 11.33
CA VAL A 104 10.95 -23.41 11.79
C VAL A 104 10.31 -24.78 11.85
N VAL A 105 9.54 -25.04 12.91
CA VAL A 105 8.67 -26.22 12.96
C VAL A 105 7.64 -26.06 11.85
N GLN A 106 7.79 -26.82 10.77
CA GLN A 106 6.80 -26.85 9.70
C GLN A 106 5.62 -27.70 10.15
N PRO A 107 4.39 -27.17 10.17
CA PRO A 107 3.22 -28.00 10.41
C PRO A 107 3.12 -29.05 9.29
N ILE A 108 2.82 -30.29 9.66
CA ILE A 108 2.59 -31.35 8.68
C ILE A 108 1.30 -31.03 7.94
N LEU A 109 1.41 -30.78 6.64
CA LEU A 109 0.27 -30.68 5.74
C LEU A 109 -0.10 -32.10 5.32
N ASP A 110 -1.03 -32.71 6.04
CA ASP A 110 -1.57 -34.04 5.75
C ASP A 110 -2.62 -33.96 4.62
N VAL A 111 -2.19 -33.47 3.45
CA VAL A 111 -2.98 -33.45 2.22
C VAL A 111 -2.90 -34.82 1.59
N ASP A 112 -4.05 -35.36 1.19
CA ASP A 112 -4.10 -36.66 0.51
C ASP A 112 -3.24 -36.62 -0.78
N PRO A 113 -2.31 -37.56 -0.98
CA PRO A 113 -1.46 -37.61 -2.17
C PRO A 113 -2.24 -37.73 -3.47
N GLU A 114 -3.46 -38.27 -3.48
CA GLU A 114 -4.32 -38.33 -4.67
C GLU A 114 -4.76 -36.92 -5.10
N ILE A 115 -5.12 -36.06 -4.14
CA ILE A 115 -5.50 -34.66 -4.39
C ILE A 115 -4.32 -33.88 -4.99
N LEU A 116 -3.10 -34.14 -4.50
CA LEU A 116 -1.87 -33.50 -5.00
C LEU A 116 -1.50 -33.99 -6.40
N ALA A 117 -1.67 -35.28 -6.68
CA ALA A 117 -1.34 -35.88 -7.97
C ALA A 117 -2.29 -35.44 -9.09
N GLU A 118 -3.57 -35.25 -8.77
CA GLU A 118 -4.60 -34.82 -9.73
C GLU A 118 -4.61 -33.31 -9.99
N ASN A 119 -3.85 -32.53 -9.20
CA ASN A 119 -3.90 -31.06 -9.21
C ASN A 119 -5.34 -30.53 -9.11
N ASN A 120 -6.17 -31.22 -8.34
CA ASN A 120 -7.59 -30.96 -8.24
C ASN A 120 -7.82 -29.76 -7.31
N ARG A 121 -7.99 -28.59 -7.93
CA ARG A 121 -8.16 -27.31 -7.24
C ARG A 121 -9.35 -27.32 -6.27
N GLU A 122 -10.47 -27.94 -6.63
CA GLU A 122 -11.67 -27.97 -5.79
C GLU A 122 -11.44 -28.80 -4.52
N ALA A 123 -10.79 -29.95 -4.64
CA ALA A 123 -10.42 -30.78 -3.51
C ALA A 123 -9.39 -30.12 -2.58
N LEU A 124 -8.45 -29.33 -3.14
CA LEU A 124 -7.53 -28.50 -2.35
C LEU A 124 -8.24 -27.37 -1.60
N GLU A 125 -9.20 -26.69 -2.25
CA GLU A 125 -10.01 -25.64 -1.63
C GLU A 125 -10.88 -26.21 -0.49
N TYR A 126 -11.42 -27.42 -0.66
CA TYR A 126 -12.15 -28.16 0.37
C TYR A 126 -11.25 -28.52 1.57
N PHE A 127 -10.08 -29.14 1.32
CA PHE A 127 -9.10 -29.46 2.36
C PHE A 127 -8.69 -28.24 3.19
N ALA A 128 -8.44 -27.11 2.52
CA ALA A 128 -8.04 -25.85 3.16
C ALA A 128 -9.14 -25.21 4.01
N THR A 129 -10.40 -25.51 3.73
CA THR A 129 -11.55 -24.90 4.41
C THR A 129 -12.03 -25.76 5.58
N GLU A 130 -11.91 -27.09 5.48
CA GLU A 130 -12.57 -28.02 6.40
C GLU A 130 -11.72 -28.43 7.62
N ARG A 131 -10.38 -28.45 7.50
CA ARG A 131 -9.50 -28.68 8.67
C ARG A 131 -9.28 -27.40 9.49
N ARG A 132 -10.36 -26.90 10.12
CA ARG A 132 -10.32 -25.88 11.19
C ARG A 132 -10.45 -26.49 12.60
N HIS A 133 -10.00 -27.71 12.80
CA HIS A 133 -9.95 -28.31 14.13
C HIS A 133 -8.52 -28.71 14.50
N CYS A 134 -8.16 -28.26 15.70
CA CYS A 134 -6.87 -28.27 16.37
C CYS A 134 -6.22 -29.65 16.46
#